data_AF-A0A251V5L9-F1
#
_entry.id   AF-A0A251V5L9-F1
#
_cell.length_a   1.000
_cell.length_b   1.000
_cell.length_c   1.000
_cell.angle_alpha   90.00
_cell.angle_beta   90.00
_cell.angle_gamma   90.00
#
_symmetry.space_group_name_H-M   'P 1'
#
loop_
_entity.id
_entity.type
_entity.pdbx_description
1 polymer ?
#
loop_
_entity_poly.entity_id
_entity_poly.type
_entity_poly.pdbx_seq_one_letter_code
_entity_poly.pdbx_strand_id
1 'polypeptide(L)'
;MDRITETIIRRYGTNIDDGTVSHKELFDSLSSMIVDIIAACLTNLPQIIIMKCHYMSGRKERRASVKDAAQFLGETTEIIRLLQDHDIPNMKPSDMPYLNKWRAYFRNP
;
A
#
# COMPACT_ATOMS: atom_id res chain seq x y z
N MET A 1 -1.25 -2.57 33.84
CA MET A 1 -0.62 -3.91 33.84
C MET A 1 -0.92 -4.53 32.49
N ASP A 2 0.08 -5.05 31.79
CA ASP A 2 -0.16 -5.76 30.52
C ASP A 2 -1.00 -7.02 30.77
N ARG A 3 -1.96 -7.32 29.88
CA ARG A 3 -2.91 -8.44 30.03
C ARG A 3 -2.23 -9.78 30.27
N ILE A 4 -1.05 -9.98 29.67
CA ILE A 4 -0.23 -11.19 29.84
C ILE A 4 0.27 -11.27 31.29
N THR A 5 0.85 -10.18 31.80
CA THR A 5 1.32 -10.06 33.18
C THR A 5 0.21 -10.27 34.19
N GLU A 6 -0.97 -9.68 33.96
CA GLU A 6 -2.15 -9.89 34.80
C GLU A 6 -2.64 -11.35 34.79
N THR A 7 -2.62 -11.99 33.62
CA THR A 7 -3.01 -13.40 33.48
C THR A 7 -2.04 -14.33 34.21
N ILE A 8 -0.73 -14.07 34.14
CA ILE A 8 0.31 -14.82 34.86
C ILE A 8 0.14 -14.65 36.37
N ILE A 9 0.01 -13.40 36.84
CA ILE A 9 -0.18 -13.10 38.26
C ILE A 9 -1.46 -13.75 38.78
N ARG A 10 -2.56 -13.76 38.01
CA ARG A 10 -3.79 -14.42 38.45
C ARG A 10 -3.67 -15.95 38.46
N ARG A 11 -2.87 -16.52 37.57
CA ARG A 11 -2.72 -17.98 37.41
C ARG A 11 -1.74 -18.59 38.42
N TYR A 12 -0.74 -17.81 38.86
CA TYR A 12 0.34 -18.28 39.73
C TYR A 12 0.51 -17.47 41.02
N GLY A 13 -0.19 -16.34 41.20
CA GLY A 13 0.02 -15.38 42.29
C GLY A 13 -0.19 -15.91 43.71
N THR A 14 -0.88 -17.05 43.88
CA THR A 14 -0.99 -17.73 45.19
C THR A 14 0.13 -18.74 45.44
N ASN A 15 0.86 -19.16 44.40
CA ASN A 15 1.80 -20.29 44.41
C ASN A 15 3.27 -19.85 44.16
N ILE A 16 3.49 -18.56 43.89
CA ILE A 16 4.85 -18.01 43.70
C ILE A 16 5.61 -17.95 45.03
N ASP A 17 4.91 -17.74 46.15
CA ASP A 17 5.52 -17.63 47.49
C ASP A 17 5.72 -18.98 48.21
N ASP A 18 5.08 -20.08 47.79
CA ASP A 18 5.24 -21.40 48.44
C ASP A 18 6.29 -22.32 47.76
N GLY A 19 6.89 -21.86 46.65
CA GLY A 19 7.91 -22.60 45.90
C GLY A 19 7.40 -23.76 45.04
N THR A 20 6.08 -23.96 44.90
CA THR A 20 5.50 -25.05 44.10
C THR A 20 5.60 -24.87 42.60
N VAL A 21 5.78 -23.63 42.11
CA VAL A 21 5.86 -23.33 40.67
C VAL A 21 7.31 -23.11 40.27
N SER A 22 7.83 -23.97 39.41
CA SER A 22 9.20 -23.84 38.90
C SER A 22 9.31 -22.71 37.87
N HIS A 23 10.50 -22.08 37.77
CA HIS A 23 10.80 -21.12 36.71
C HIS A 23 10.56 -21.68 35.30
N LYS A 24 10.71 -23.00 35.13
CA LYS A 24 10.46 -23.70 33.88
C LYS A 24 8.98 -23.70 33.52
N GLU A 25 8.09 -23.99 34.47
CA GLU A 25 6.64 -23.98 34.24
C GLU A 25 6.12 -22.57 33.92
N LEU A 26 6.67 -21.54 34.58
CA LEU A 26 6.37 -20.15 34.26
C LEU A 26 6.81 -19.79 32.83
N PHE A 27 8.02 -20.18 32.45
CA PHE A 27 8.56 -19.92 31.12
C PHE A 27 7.76 -20.66 30.03
N ASP A 28 7.43 -21.94 30.26
CA ASP A 28 6.67 -22.75 29.32
C ASP A 28 5.23 -22.20 29.16
N SER A 29 4.60 -21.72 30.23
CA SER A 29 3.28 -21.09 30.22
C SER A 29 3.28 -19.75 29.47
N LEU A 30 4.28 -18.89 29.71
CA LEU A 30 4.46 -17.64 28.97
C LEU A 30 4.69 -17.91 27.48
N SER A 31 5.55 -18.87 27.17
CA SER A 31 5.86 -19.27 25.79
C SER A 31 4.62 -19.76 25.06
N SER A 32 3.80 -20.62 25.70
CA SER A 32 2.52 -21.09 25.15
C SER A 32 1.58 -19.92 24.85
N MET A 33 1.41 -18.97 25.78
CA MET A 33 0.53 -17.81 25.56
C MET A 33 0.98 -16.94 24.38
N ILE A 34 2.29 -16.75 24.21
CA ILE A 34 2.84 -16.01 23.07
C ILE A 34 2.54 -16.77 21.77
N VAL A 35 2.76 -18.09 21.75
CA VAL A 35 2.48 -18.95 20.58
C VAL A 35 1.00 -18.91 20.22
N ASP A 36 0.10 -19.00 21.20
CA ASP A 36 -1.34 -18.96 20.99
C ASP A 36 -1.80 -17.62 20.37
N ILE A 37 -1.23 -16.49 20.84
CA ILE A 37 -1.50 -15.17 20.26
C ILE A 37 -1.01 -15.09 18.81
N ILE A 38 0.23 -15.54 18.55
CA ILE A 38 0.79 -15.55 17.19
C ILE A 38 -0.05 -16.43 16.27
N ALA A 39 -0.45 -17.62 16.72
CA ALA A 39 -1.29 -18.54 15.97
C ALA A 39 -2.67 -17.93 15.67
N ALA A 40 -3.30 -17.26 16.65
CA ALA A 40 -4.56 -16.55 16.45
C ALA A 40 -4.42 -15.38 15.46
N CYS A 41 -3.31 -14.62 15.51
CA CYS A 41 -3.04 -13.57 14.55
C CYS A 41 -2.84 -14.11 13.13
N LEU A 42 -2.07 -15.20 12.97
CA LEU A 42 -1.78 -15.81 11.68
C LEU A 42 -3.02 -16.46 11.05
N THR A 43 -3.86 -17.11 11.85
CA THR A 43 -5.12 -17.72 11.37
C THR A 43 -6.15 -16.68 10.93
N ASN A 44 -6.15 -15.49 11.56
CA ASN A 44 -7.01 -14.38 11.17
C ASN A 44 -6.46 -13.56 9.99
N LEU A 45 -5.17 -13.69 9.67
CA LEU A 45 -4.49 -12.87 8.66
C LEU A 45 -5.11 -12.98 7.25
N PRO A 46 -5.46 -14.19 6.73
CA PRO A 46 -6.08 -14.31 5.41
C PRO A 46 -7.41 -13.57 5.31
N GLN A 47 -8.26 -13.64 6.34
CA GLN A 47 -9.55 -12.95 6.37
C GLN A 47 -9.38 -11.43 6.40
N ILE A 48 -8.41 -10.92 7.18
CA ILE A 48 -8.08 -9.49 7.21
C ILE A 48 -7.54 -9.02 5.86
N ILE A 49 -6.69 -9.82 5.19
CA ILE A 49 -6.17 -9.53 3.85
C ILE A 49 -7.32 -9.47 2.84
N ILE A 50 -8.20 -10.48 2.83
CA ILE A 50 -9.39 -10.50 1.98
C ILE A 50 -10.26 -9.26 2.26
N MET A 51 -10.49 -8.93 3.53
CA MET A 51 -11.28 -7.77 3.92
C MET A 51 -10.65 -6.47 3.40
N LYS A 52 -9.33 -6.28 3.55
CA LYS A 52 -8.64 -5.11 3.02
C LYS A 52 -8.64 -5.07 1.49
N CYS A 53 -8.38 -6.19 0.83
CA CYS A 53 -8.28 -6.30 -0.63
C CYS A 53 -9.64 -6.19 -1.35
N HIS A 54 -10.75 -6.60 -0.72
CA HIS A 54 -12.07 -6.56 -1.34
C HIS A 54 -12.95 -5.40 -0.85
N TYR A 55 -12.83 -5.00 0.42
CA TYR A 55 -13.68 -3.96 1.01
C TYR A 55 -12.96 -2.61 1.14
N MET A 56 -11.64 -2.58 1.34
CA MET A 56 -10.87 -1.34 1.54
C MET A 56 -10.16 -0.82 0.28
N SER A 57 -9.71 -1.69 -0.64
CA SER A 57 -9.29 -1.29 -2.00
C SER A 57 -10.52 -1.08 -2.87
N GLY A 58 -11.18 0.03 -2.59
CA GLY A 58 -12.47 0.39 -3.11
C GLY A 58 -12.51 0.39 -4.63
N ARG A 59 -13.63 -0.12 -5.16
CA ARG A 59 -14.16 0.16 -6.50
C ARG A 59 -14.05 1.64 -6.92
N LYS A 60 -13.91 2.58 -5.97
CA LYS A 60 -13.66 4.02 -6.19
C LYS A 60 -12.25 4.34 -6.70
N GLU A 61 -11.18 3.76 -6.16
CA GLU A 61 -9.82 4.00 -6.67
C GLU A 61 -9.65 3.45 -8.08
N ARG A 62 -10.20 2.26 -8.35
CA ARG A 62 -10.21 1.70 -9.70
C ARG A 62 -11.09 2.52 -10.65
N ARG A 63 -12.26 3.02 -10.22
CA ARG A 63 -13.11 3.90 -11.05
C ARG A 63 -12.48 5.28 -11.27
N ALA A 64 -11.81 5.85 -10.27
CA ALA A 64 -11.08 7.11 -10.40
C ALA A 64 -9.93 6.93 -11.39
N SER A 65 -9.10 5.91 -11.21
CA SER A 65 -8.02 5.58 -12.16
C SER A 65 -8.52 5.32 -13.59
N VAL A 66 -9.65 4.61 -13.75
CA VAL A 66 -10.27 4.40 -15.08
C VAL A 66 -10.85 5.69 -15.66
N LYS A 67 -11.46 6.54 -14.84
CA LYS A 67 -11.98 7.85 -15.27
C LYS A 67 -10.84 8.77 -15.69
N ASP A 68 -9.78 8.84 -14.90
CA ASP A 68 -8.60 9.68 -15.17
C ASP A 68 -7.89 9.19 -16.44
N ALA A 69 -7.74 7.87 -16.61
CA ALA A 69 -7.19 7.28 -17.83
C ALA A 69 -8.06 7.58 -19.07
N ALA A 70 -9.40 7.51 -18.95
CA ALA A 70 -10.31 7.84 -20.03
C ALA A 70 -10.27 9.35 -20.38
N GLN A 71 -10.14 10.22 -19.37
CA GLN A 71 -9.96 11.65 -19.57
C GLN A 71 -8.63 11.95 -20.29
N PHE A 72 -7.51 11.39 -19.82
CA PHE A 72 -6.21 11.56 -20.48
C PHE A 72 -6.21 11.03 -21.92
N LEU A 73 -6.91 9.91 -22.18
CA LEU A 73 -7.06 9.40 -23.53
C LEU A 73 -7.83 10.39 -24.43
N GLY A 74 -8.92 10.98 -23.93
CA GLY A 74 -9.68 12.00 -24.65
C GLY A 74 -8.86 13.26 -24.94
N GLU A 75 -8.18 13.79 -23.93
CA GLU A 75 -7.29 14.95 -24.05
C GLU A 75 -6.15 14.68 -25.05
N THR A 76 -5.51 13.51 -24.96
CA THR A 76 -4.43 13.12 -25.88
C THR A 76 -4.94 12.95 -27.31
N THR A 77 -6.14 12.39 -27.49
CA THR A 77 -6.76 12.23 -28.82
C THR A 77 -7.05 13.58 -29.45
N GLU A 78 -7.54 14.55 -28.68
CA GLU A 78 -7.79 15.91 -29.19
C GLU A 78 -6.50 16.64 -29.54
N ILE A 79 -5.44 16.50 -28.72
CA ILE A 79 -4.10 17.01 -29.06
C ILE A 79 -3.61 16.40 -30.38
N ILE A 80 -3.71 15.08 -30.54
CA ILE A 80 -3.32 14.40 -31.78
C ILE A 80 -4.13 14.91 -32.96
N ARG A 81 -5.45 15.09 -32.83
CA ARG A 81 -6.32 15.61 -33.88
C ARG A 81 -5.90 17.01 -34.32
N LEU A 82 -5.66 17.90 -33.35
CA LEU A 82 -5.18 19.27 -33.62
C LEU A 82 -3.80 19.26 -34.28
N LEU A 83 -2.91 18.35 -33.88
CA LEU A 83 -1.59 18.19 -34.48
C LEU A 83 -1.64 17.53 -35.86
N GLN A 84 -2.63 16.68 -36.15
CA GLN A 84 -2.81 16.07 -37.48
C GLN A 84 -3.22 17.09 -38.53
N ASP A 85 -3.97 18.13 -38.14
CA ASP A 85 -4.35 19.24 -39.01
C ASP A 85 -3.20 20.24 -39.24
N HIS A 86 -2.06 20.05 -38.58
CA HIS A 86 -0.87 20.88 -38.71
C HIS A 86 0.30 20.09 -39.29
N ASP A 87 0.92 20.60 -40.36
CA ASP A 87 2.17 20.02 -40.84
C ASP A 87 3.22 20.05 -39.73
N ILE A 88 3.87 18.91 -39.50
CA ILE A 88 4.99 18.83 -38.57
C ILE A 88 6.02 19.86 -39.05
N PRO A 89 6.47 20.79 -38.20
CA PRO A 89 7.50 21.75 -38.55
C PRO A 89 8.67 21.03 -39.21
N ASN A 90 9.16 21.56 -40.33
CA ASN A 90 10.30 20.99 -41.05
C ASN A 90 11.61 21.25 -40.28
N MET A 91 11.69 20.67 -39.09
CA MET A 91 12.80 20.71 -38.17
C MET A 91 13.54 19.38 -38.22
N LYS A 92 14.84 19.42 -37.93
CA LYS A 92 15.59 18.20 -37.69
C LYS A 92 15.04 17.50 -36.44
N PRO A 93 14.83 16.17 -36.46
CA PRO A 93 14.36 15.43 -35.28
C PRO A 93 15.23 15.65 -34.03
N SER A 94 16.54 15.88 -34.21
CA SER A 94 17.47 16.21 -33.14
C SER A 94 17.24 17.58 -32.48
N ASP A 95 16.58 18.51 -33.17
CA ASP A 95 16.25 19.84 -32.64
C ASP A 95 14.88 19.87 -31.93
N MET A 96 13.98 18.93 -32.23
CA MET A 96 12.60 18.89 -31.70
C MET A 96 12.48 18.79 -30.17
N PRO A 97 13.41 18.17 -29.41
CA PRO A 97 13.32 18.17 -27.94
C PRO A 97 13.59 19.54 -27.28
N TYR A 98 14.15 20.51 -28.01
CA TYR A 98 14.68 21.74 -27.43
C TYR A 98 13.76 22.95 -27.65
N LEU A 99 13.11 23.44 -26.58
CA LEU A 99 12.14 24.55 -26.64
C LEU A 99 12.67 25.85 -27.27
N ASN A 100 13.96 26.15 -27.11
CA ASN A 100 14.59 27.32 -27.74
C ASN A 100 14.63 27.23 -29.27
N LYS A 101 14.71 26.01 -29.84
CA LYS A 101 14.67 25.78 -31.28
C LYS A 101 13.28 26.05 -31.84
N TRP A 102 12.23 25.62 -31.14
CA TRP A 102 10.83 25.94 -31.45
C TRP A 102 10.58 27.45 -31.48
N ARG A 103 11.08 28.19 -30.47
CA ARG A 103 10.97 29.66 -30.44
C ARG A 103 11.71 30.33 -31.60
N ALA A 104 12.85 29.79 -32.03
CA ALA A 104 13.61 30.35 -33.14
C ALA A 104 12.90 30.14 -34.49
N TYR A 105 12.32 28.96 -34.70
CA TYR A 105 11.57 28.63 -35.92
C TYR A 105 10.33 29.50 -36.11
N PHE A 106 9.51 29.66 -35.07
CA PHE A 106 8.32 30.52 -35.16
C PHE A 106 8.63 32.03 -35.19
N ARG A 107 9.89 32.45 -35.01
CA ARG A 107 10.30 33.85 -35.12
C ARG A 107 10.69 34.27 -36.54
N ASN A 108 10.98 33.32 -37.43
CA ASN A 108 11.28 33.56 -38.84
C ASN A 108 10.51 32.51 -39.67
N PRO A 109 9.25 32.78 -40.06
CA PRO A 109 8.45 31.85 -40.86
C PRO A 109 9.07 31.59 -42.24
#